data_AF-A0A959TNG7-F1
#
_entry.id   AF-A0A959TNG7-F1
#
_cell.length_a   1.000
_cell.length_b   1.000
_cell.length_c   1.000
_cell.angle_alpha   90.00
_cell.angle_beta   90.00
_cell.angle_gamma   90.00
#
_symmetry.space_group_name_H-M   'P 1'
#
loop_
_entity.id
_entity.type
_entity.pdbx_description
1 polymer ?
#
loop_
_entity_poly.entity_id
_entity_poly.type
_entity_poly.pdbx_seq_one_letter_code
_entity_poly.pdbx_strand_id
1 'polypeptide(L)'
;RSKSDRRRVNPFANFAAFHVTTPDESILRTAKHELPIRWSFMGGCEIEVNDIVMVKPMGLYWRQGADQQVNVGLLGLVSVGGSAYSVIGGVSHRLNDAVIAHAGLRHKNNMYRFSYDVTTSELRSYTNNNGAFEFSIVYFATHSGRDARRRVQSKSF
;
A
#
# COMPACT_ATOMS: atom_id res chain seq x y z
N ARG A 1 13.90 -13.48 33.60
CA ARG A 1 13.74 -13.79 32.16
C ARG A 1 12.55 -12.97 31.64
N SER A 2 12.78 -11.75 31.15
CA SER A 2 11.71 -10.91 30.60
C SER A 2 11.36 -11.43 29.21
N LYS A 3 10.24 -12.14 29.07
CA LYS A 3 9.60 -12.31 27.76
C LYS A 3 9.11 -10.92 27.37
N SER A 4 9.92 -10.20 26.60
CA SER A 4 9.42 -9.07 25.82
C SER A 4 8.30 -9.61 24.95
N ASP A 5 7.05 -9.24 25.26
CA ASP A 5 5.90 -9.54 24.42
C ASP A 5 6.10 -8.84 23.07
N ARG A 6 6.74 -9.55 22.14
CA ARG A 6 6.88 -9.11 20.75
C ARG A 6 5.46 -8.95 20.21
N ARG A 7 5.06 -7.69 19.98
CA ARG A 7 3.74 -7.35 19.45
C ARG A 7 3.60 -7.96 18.07
N ARG A 8 2.78 -8.99 17.97
CA ARG A 8 2.49 -9.72 16.72
C ARG A 8 1.54 -8.96 15.80
N VAL A 9 1.01 -7.82 16.24
CA VAL A 9 -0.05 -7.06 15.56
C VAL A 9 0.28 -5.57 15.66
N ASN A 10 0.44 -4.93 14.51
CA ASN A 10 0.81 -3.52 14.38
C ASN A 10 -0.22 -2.80 13.49
N PRO A 11 -1.31 -2.27 14.06
CA PRO A 11 -2.31 -1.51 13.30
C PRO A 11 -1.80 -0.11 12.93
N PHE A 12 -2.27 0.41 11.79
CA PHE A 12 -2.00 1.77 11.33
C PHE A 12 -3.21 2.39 10.64
N ALA A 13 -3.30 3.71 10.70
CA ALA A 13 -4.31 4.51 10.00
C ALA A 13 -3.69 5.83 9.54
N ASN A 14 -4.11 6.29 8.38
CA ASN A 14 -3.65 7.50 7.71
C ASN A 14 -4.85 8.24 7.14
N PHE A 15 -4.74 9.57 7.12
CA PHE A 15 -5.74 10.45 6.56
C PHE A 15 -5.05 11.59 5.81
N ALA A 16 -5.61 11.98 4.67
CA ALA A 16 -5.12 13.09 3.86
C ALA A 16 -6.27 13.82 3.16
N ALA A 17 -6.07 15.12 2.93
CA ALA A 17 -6.94 15.97 2.14
C ALA A 17 -6.13 16.64 1.03
N PHE A 18 -6.68 16.65 -0.18
CA PHE A 18 -6.06 17.25 -1.36
C PHE A 18 -7.01 18.29 -1.97
N HIS A 19 -6.45 19.23 -2.73
CA HIS A 19 -7.19 20.32 -3.38
C HIS A 19 -7.99 21.20 -2.40
N VAL A 20 -7.43 21.45 -1.22
CA VAL A 20 -8.08 22.22 -0.13
C VAL A 20 -8.45 23.64 -0.56
N THR A 21 -7.70 24.23 -1.48
CA THR A 21 -7.94 25.58 -2.01
C THR A 21 -8.90 25.61 -3.19
N THR A 22 -9.49 24.47 -3.59
CA THR A 22 -10.44 24.34 -4.71
C THR A 22 -9.97 25.12 -5.96
N PRO A 23 -8.78 24.78 -6.52
CA PRO A 23 -8.24 25.51 -7.66
C PRO A 23 -9.17 25.39 -8.87
N ASP A 24 -9.20 26.43 -9.70
CA ASP A 24 -9.94 26.45 -10.97
C ASP A 24 -9.10 25.75 -12.04
N GLU A 25 -9.60 24.64 -12.59
CA GLU A 25 -8.92 23.86 -13.64
C GLU A 25 -9.31 24.31 -15.07
N SER A 26 -9.99 25.45 -15.24
CA SER A 26 -10.45 25.90 -16.55
C SER A 26 -9.30 26.30 -17.50
N ILE A 27 -8.91 25.39 -18.41
CA ILE A 27 -7.88 25.64 -19.43
C ILE A 27 -8.30 26.75 -20.40
N LEU A 28 -9.59 26.79 -20.77
CA LEU A 28 -10.13 27.75 -21.74
C LEU A 28 -10.78 28.99 -21.09
N ARG A 29 -10.72 29.15 -19.75
CA ARG A 29 -11.28 30.26 -18.94
C ARG A 29 -12.73 30.68 -19.29
N THR A 30 -13.46 29.83 -20.00
CA THR A 30 -14.81 30.12 -20.52
C THR A 30 -15.89 29.75 -19.49
N ALA A 31 -15.58 28.85 -18.56
CA ALA A 31 -16.40 28.48 -17.41
C ALA A 31 -15.49 28.13 -16.23
N LYS A 32 -15.84 28.57 -15.02
CA LYS A 32 -15.14 28.16 -13.79
C LYS A 32 -15.41 26.69 -13.51
N HIS A 33 -14.36 25.89 -13.40
CA HIS A 33 -14.45 24.50 -12.95
C HIS A 33 -13.62 24.34 -11.69
N GLU A 34 -14.28 24.51 -10.55
CA GLU A 34 -13.65 24.33 -9.24
C GLU A 34 -13.43 22.83 -8.98
N LEU A 35 -12.18 22.48 -8.69
CA LEU A 35 -11.82 21.11 -8.38
C LEU A 35 -12.27 20.75 -6.96
N PRO A 36 -13.19 19.80 -6.76
CA PRO A 36 -13.67 19.47 -5.42
C PRO A 36 -12.54 18.87 -4.58
N ILE A 37 -12.59 19.16 -3.27
CA ILE A 37 -11.68 18.60 -2.27
C ILE A 37 -11.72 17.07 -2.35
N ARG A 38 -10.54 16.45 -2.40
CA ARG A 38 -10.40 14.99 -2.36
C ARG A 38 -9.99 14.57 -0.95
N TRP A 39 -10.81 13.73 -0.32
CA TRP A 39 -10.51 13.11 0.96
C TRP A 39 -9.96 11.71 0.73
N SER A 40 -8.93 11.32 1.49
CA SER A 40 -8.32 10.00 1.44
C SER A 40 -8.12 9.45 2.84
N PHE A 41 -8.62 8.24 3.06
CA PHE A 41 -8.50 7.49 4.30
C PHE A 41 -7.86 6.14 3.98
N MET A 42 -6.76 5.80 4.64
CA MET A 42 -6.08 4.52 4.46
C MET A 42 -5.81 3.90 5.81
N GLY A 43 -6.11 2.62 5.97
CA GLY A 43 -5.86 1.88 7.20
C GLY A 43 -5.42 0.46 6.94
N GLY A 44 -4.89 -0.19 7.96
CA GLY A 44 -4.53 -1.58 7.87
C GLY A 44 -3.86 -2.08 9.14
N CYS A 45 -3.39 -3.31 9.06
CA CYS A 45 -2.68 -3.93 10.16
C CYS A 45 -1.56 -4.79 9.61
N GLU A 46 -0.39 -4.74 10.24
CA GLU A 46 0.70 -5.65 9.97
C GLU A 46 0.73 -6.74 11.05
N ILE A 47 0.49 -7.97 10.63
CA ILE A 47 0.33 -9.13 11.52
C ILE A 47 1.47 -10.09 11.27
N GLU A 48 2.32 -10.29 12.27
CA GLU A 48 3.37 -11.29 12.26
C GLU A 48 2.78 -12.64 12.68
N VAL A 49 2.53 -13.52 11.69
CA VAL A 49 1.98 -14.86 11.94
C VAL A 49 3.05 -15.73 12.61
N ASN A 50 4.29 -15.65 12.11
CA ASN A 50 5.47 -16.28 12.69
C ASN A 50 6.73 -15.47 12.32
N ASP A 51 7.92 -16.02 12.55
CA ASP A 51 9.19 -15.32 12.29
C ASP A 51 9.51 -15.13 10.80
N ILE A 52 8.83 -15.87 9.91
CA ILE A 52 9.07 -15.85 8.46
C ILE A 52 7.89 -15.26 7.67
N VAL A 53 6.66 -15.34 8.18
CA VAL A 53 5.43 -14.94 7.49
C VAL A 53 4.79 -13.76 8.22
N MET A 54 4.56 -12.71 7.45
CA MET A 54 3.82 -11.52 7.84
C MET A 54 2.67 -11.30 6.86
N VAL A 55 1.52 -10.89 7.38
CA VAL A 55 0.33 -10.61 6.59
C VAL A 55 -0.14 -9.20 6.88
N LYS A 56 -0.55 -8.48 5.85
CA LYS A 56 -0.92 -7.07 5.90
C LYS A 56 -2.25 -6.82 5.20
N PRO A 57 -3.39 -7.01 5.89
CA PRO A 57 -4.66 -6.46 5.43
C PRO A 57 -4.61 -4.93 5.43
N MET A 58 -5.12 -4.31 4.36
CA MET A 58 -5.24 -2.87 4.24
C MET A 58 -6.48 -2.46 3.45
N GLY A 59 -6.95 -1.26 3.71
CA GLY A 59 -8.05 -0.62 3.00
C GLY A 59 -7.74 0.83 2.73
N LEU A 60 -8.22 1.32 1.59
CA LEU A 60 -8.17 2.70 1.14
C LEU A 60 -9.58 3.11 0.72
N TYR A 61 -10.03 4.25 1.21
CA TYR A 61 -11.24 4.92 0.76
C TYR A 61 -10.89 6.33 0.34
N TRP A 62 -11.34 6.74 -0.83
CA TRP A 62 -11.22 8.11 -1.29
C TRP A 62 -12.53 8.58 -1.89
N ARG A 63 -12.77 9.87 -1.74
CA ARG A 63 -13.93 10.56 -2.29
C ARG A 63 -13.52 11.91 -2.81
N GLN A 64 -13.93 12.22 -4.03
CA GLN A 64 -13.73 13.52 -4.65
C GLN A 64 -15.03 13.95 -5.34
N GLY A 65 -15.68 14.97 -4.80
CA GLY A 65 -17.00 15.38 -5.26
C GLY A 65 -18.04 14.26 -5.14
N ALA A 66 -18.65 13.88 -6.27
CA ALA A 66 -19.61 12.78 -6.37
C ALA A 66 -18.94 11.40 -6.55
N ASP A 67 -17.66 11.36 -6.94
CA ASP A 67 -16.95 10.11 -7.18
C ASP A 67 -16.38 9.55 -5.88
N GLN A 68 -16.45 8.22 -5.75
CA GLN A 68 -15.92 7.48 -4.62
C GLN A 68 -15.27 6.21 -5.11
N GLN A 69 -14.17 5.83 -4.49
CA GLN A 69 -13.60 4.51 -4.71
C GLN A 69 -13.05 3.94 -3.42
N VAL A 70 -13.19 2.63 -3.32
CA VAL A 70 -12.79 1.81 -2.18
C VAL A 70 -11.87 0.73 -2.73
N ASN A 71 -10.72 0.56 -2.09
CA ASN A 71 -9.79 -0.51 -2.41
C ASN A 71 -9.45 -1.26 -1.13
N VAL A 72 -9.63 -2.57 -1.13
CA VAL A 72 -9.32 -3.44 0.01
C VAL A 72 -8.34 -4.50 -0.44
N GLY A 73 -7.32 -4.81 0.35
CA GLY A 73 -6.29 -5.73 -0.06
C GLY A 73 -5.61 -6.46 1.08
N LEU A 74 -4.93 -7.53 0.70
CA LEU A 74 -4.17 -8.40 1.57
C LEU A 74 -2.82 -8.67 0.91
N LEU A 75 -1.74 -8.27 1.59
CA LEU A 75 -0.38 -8.60 1.17
C LEU A 75 0.23 -9.57 2.18
N GLY A 76 0.84 -10.64 1.70
CA GLY A 76 1.73 -11.52 2.44
C GLY A 76 3.18 -11.19 2.14
N LEU A 77 4.02 -11.31 3.15
CA LEU A 77 5.47 -11.17 3.06
C LEU A 77 6.12 -12.39 3.72
N VAL A 78 6.90 -13.13 2.93
CA VAL A 78 7.57 -14.36 3.38
C VAL A 78 9.08 -14.15 3.31
N SER A 79 9.73 -14.10 4.47
CA SER A 79 11.18 -13.99 4.59
C SER A 79 11.84 -15.33 4.29
N VAL A 80 12.86 -15.30 3.44
CA VAL A 80 13.66 -16.48 3.11
C VAL A 80 14.70 -16.67 4.22
N GLY A 81 14.59 -17.77 4.96
CA GLY A 81 15.45 -18.08 6.10
C GLY A 81 16.95 -18.02 5.74
N GLY A 82 17.74 -17.33 6.56
CA GLY A 82 19.18 -17.17 6.33
C GLY A 82 19.56 -16.13 5.27
N SER A 83 18.60 -15.42 4.69
CA SER A 83 18.84 -14.41 3.67
C SER A 83 18.20 -13.05 3.99
N ALA A 84 18.65 -11.99 3.30
CA ALA A 84 18.09 -10.65 3.40
C ALA A 84 16.92 -10.41 2.43
N TYR A 85 16.45 -11.47 1.77
CA TYR A 85 15.36 -11.45 0.81
C TYR A 85 14.04 -11.88 1.46
N SER A 86 12.97 -11.18 1.09
CA SER A 86 11.59 -11.59 1.37
C SER A 86 10.78 -11.55 0.08
N VAL A 87 9.94 -12.55 -0.14
CA VAL A 87 8.97 -12.58 -1.24
C VAL A 87 7.69 -11.90 -0.80
N ILE A 88 7.09 -11.13 -1.69
CA ILE A 88 5.82 -10.44 -1.46
C ILE A 88 4.80 -11.01 -2.44
N GLY A 89 3.61 -11.31 -1.94
CA GLY A 89 2.49 -11.72 -2.78
C GLY A 89 1.18 -11.22 -2.18
N GLY A 90 0.16 -11.04 -2.99
CA GLY A 90 -1.15 -10.68 -2.44
C GLY A 90 -2.15 -10.28 -3.49
N VAL A 91 -3.32 -9.86 -3.02
CA VAL A 91 -4.42 -9.44 -3.86
C VAL A 91 -5.06 -8.20 -3.28
N SER A 92 -5.53 -7.31 -4.13
CA SER A 92 -6.41 -6.22 -3.72
C SER A 92 -7.60 -6.12 -4.66
N HIS A 93 -8.71 -5.64 -4.15
CA HIS A 93 -9.94 -5.48 -4.89
C HIS A 93 -10.38 -4.03 -4.78
N ARG A 94 -10.43 -3.39 -5.95
CA ARG A 94 -10.99 -2.07 -6.13
C ARG A 94 -12.48 -2.25 -6.43
N LEU A 95 -13.32 -1.90 -5.46
CA LEU A 95 -14.77 -2.13 -5.54
C LEU A 95 -15.33 -1.50 -6.82
N ASN A 96 -16.15 -2.27 -7.54
CA ASN A 96 -16.80 -1.89 -8.79
C ASN A 96 -15.86 -1.61 -9.98
N ASP A 97 -14.59 -2.05 -9.91
CA ASP A 97 -13.61 -1.77 -10.96
C ASP A 97 -12.78 -3.02 -11.31
N ALA A 98 -11.87 -3.43 -10.43
CA ALA A 98 -10.86 -4.43 -10.76
C ALA A 98 -10.38 -5.25 -9.56
N VAL A 99 -9.86 -6.45 -9.83
CA VAL A 99 -9.06 -7.25 -8.91
C VAL A 99 -7.60 -7.16 -9.34
N ILE A 100 -6.72 -6.87 -8.40
CA ILE A 100 -5.30 -6.62 -8.62
C ILE A 100 -4.50 -7.73 -7.97
N ALA A 101 -3.70 -8.42 -8.76
CA ALA A 101 -2.72 -9.36 -8.25
C ALA A 101 -1.39 -8.63 -7.98
N HIS A 102 -0.73 -8.95 -6.87
CA HIS A 102 0.55 -8.38 -6.47
C HIS A 102 1.59 -9.47 -6.33
N ALA A 103 2.79 -9.23 -6.87
CA ALA A 103 3.96 -10.07 -6.67
C ALA A 103 5.20 -9.17 -6.49
N GLY A 104 6.15 -9.55 -5.66
CA GLY A 104 7.31 -8.71 -5.42
C GLY A 104 8.41 -9.35 -4.61
N LEU A 105 9.48 -8.59 -4.44
CA LEU A 105 10.67 -8.99 -3.73
C LEU A 105 11.19 -7.81 -2.92
N ARG A 106 11.42 -8.05 -1.64
CA ARG A 106 12.09 -7.12 -0.74
C ARG A 106 13.52 -7.59 -0.53
N HIS A 107 14.47 -6.67 -0.68
CA HIS A 107 15.86 -6.88 -0.34
C HIS A 107 16.32 -5.74 0.57
N LYS A 108 16.46 -6.02 1.87
CA LYS A 108 16.80 -5.03 2.90
C LYS A 108 15.84 -3.82 2.87
N ASN A 109 16.36 -2.66 2.50
CA ASN A 109 15.67 -1.37 2.39
C ASN A 109 15.00 -1.15 1.03
N ASN A 110 15.21 -2.04 0.07
CA ASN A 110 14.59 -1.95 -1.26
C ASN A 110 13.41 -2.91 -1.34
N MET A 111 12.33 -2.46 -1.97
CA MET A 111 11.16 -3.27 -2.28
C MET A 111 10.80 -3.06 -3.74
N TYR A 112 10.76 -4.15 -4.48
CA TYR A 112 10.37 -4.22 -5.87
C TYR A 112 9.03 -4.94 -5.93
N ARG A 113 8.02 -4.35 -6.57
CA ARG A 113 6.68 -4.94 -6.66
C ARG A 113 6.12 -4.75 -8.05
N PHE A 114 5.52 -5.81 -8.57
CA PHE A 114 4.72 -5.85 -9.77
C PHE A 114 3.25 -6.02 -9.39
N SER A 115 2.38 -5.31 -10.09
CA SER A 115 0.93 -5.49 -9.99
C SER A 115 0.32 -5.67 -11.37
N TYR A 116 -0.76 -6.45 -11.43
CA TYR A 116 -1.58 -6.61 -12.61
C TYR A 116 -3.05 -6.49 -12.25
N ASP A 117 -3.72 -5.52 -12.86
CA ASP A 117 -5.11 -5.17 -12.61
C ASP A 117 -6.02 -5.89 -13.62
N VAL A 118 -6.83 -6.84 -13.16
CA VAL A 118 -7.86 -7.51 -13.96
C VAL A 118 -9.19 -6.81 -13.76
N THR A 119 -9.69 -6.11 -14.77
CA THR A 119 -10.98 -5.41 -14.73
C THR A 119 -12.14 -6.40 -14.61
N THR A 120 -13.02 -6.16 -13.63
CA THR A 120 -14.17 -7.01 -13.32
C THR A 120 -15.52 -6.35 -13.65
N SER A 121 -15.56 -5.05 -13.94
CA SER A 121 -16.78 -4.28 -14.25
C SER A 121 -17.28 -4.44 -15.69
N GLU A 122 -18.47 -3.90 -16.02
CA GLU A 122 -19.13 -3.95 -17.35
C GLU A 122 -18.29 -3.36 -18.50
N LEU A 123 -17.21 -2.64 -18.18
CA LEU A 123 -16.14 -2.23 -19.10
C LEU A 123 -15.36 -3.42 -19.71
N ARG A 124 -15.56 -4.65 -19.20
CA ARG A 124 -15.08 -5.91 -19.80
C ARG A 124 -15.39 -6.05 -21.29
N SER A 125 -16.52 -5.51 -21.73
CA SER A 125 -16.96 -5.57 -23.13
C SER A 125 -16.17 -4.62 -24.06
N TYR A 126 -15.54 -3.57 -23.51
CA TYR A 126 -14.82 -2.55 -24.28
C TYR A 126 -13.28 -2.70 -24.24
N THR A 127 -12.71 -3.34 -23.22
CA THR A 127 -11.25 -3.43 -23.02
C THR A 127 -10.61 -4.76 -23.42
N ASN A 128 -11.41 -5.74 -23.90
CA ASN A 128 -10.93 -7.07 -24.30
C ASN A 128 -10.06 -7.77 -23.22
N ASN A 129 -10.39 -7.56 -21.94
CA ASN A 129 -9.66 -8.12 -20.80
C ASN A 129 -8.21 -7.61 -20.63
N ASN A 130 -7.84 -6.51 -21.28
CA ASN A 130 -6.52 -5.89 -21.12
C ASN A 130 -6.43 -5.17 -19.77
N GLY A 131 -5.71 -5.78 -18.83
CA GLY A 131 -5.32 -5.15 -17.59
C GLY A 131 -4.17 -4.15 -17.76
N ALA A 132 -3.84 -3.45 -16.69
CA ALA A 132 -2.64 -2.61 -16.62
C ALA A 132 -1.53 -3.36 -15.86
N PHE A 133 -0.34 -3.39 -16.45
CA PHE A 133 0.87 -3.84 -15.75
C PHE A 133 1.54 -2.64 -15.09
N GLU A 134 1.81 -2.77 -13.80
CA GLU A 134 2.48 -1.74 -13.01
C GLU A 134 3.73 -2.30 -12.33
N PHE A 135 4.75 -1.46 -12.22
CA PHE A 135 5.98 -1.78 -11.51
C PHE A 135 6.34 -0.64 -10.55
N SER A 136 6.70 -1.02 -9.32
CA SER A 136 6.98 -0.11 -8.22
C SER A 136 8.31 -0.46 -7.58
N ILE A 137 9.13 0.56 -7.35
CA ILE A 137 10.34 0.49 -6.52
C ILE A 137 10.15 1.40 -5.32
N VAL A 138 10.31 0.86 -4.12
CA VAL A 138 10.25 1.61 -2.87
C VAL A 138 11.58 1.46 -2.14
N TYR A 139 12.21 2.58 -1.82
CA TYR A 139 13.42 2.63 -1.01
C TYR A 139 13.09 3.21 0.36
N PHE A 140 13.35 2.43 1.41
CA PHE A 140 13.21 2.85 2.79
C PHE A 140 14.53 3.44 3.29
N ALA A 141 14.70 4.75 3.16
CA ALA A 141 15.83 5.46 3.73
C ALA A 141 15.75 5.46 5.26
N THR A 142 16.61 4.68 5.93
CA THR A 142 16.75 4.75 7.38
C THR A 142 17.77 5.82 7.73
N HIS A 143 17.34 6.88 8.42
CA HIS A 143 18.28 7.82 9.03
C HIS A 143 19.14 7.07 10.07
N SER A 144 20.45 7.04 9.84
CA SER A 144 21.50 6.29 10.55
C SER A 144 21.39 6.27 12.10
N GLY A 145 20.78 7.29 12.70
CA GLY A 145 20.64 7.40 14.17
C GLY A 145 19.72 6.38 14.85
N ARG A 146 18.78 5.74 14.15
CA ARG A 146 17.85 4.74 14.77
C ARG A 146 18.40 3.30 14.75
N ASP A 147 19.18 2.92 13.75
CA ASP A 147 19.78 1.59 13.69
C ASP A 147 20.88 1.39 14.75
N ALA A 148 21.59 2.45 15.11
CA ALA A 148 22.55 2.41 16.22
C ALA A 148 21.86 2.00 17.53
N ARG A 149 20.68 2.56 17.85
CA ARG A 149 19.95 2.20 19.08
C ARG A 149 19.37 0.78 19.04
N ARG A 150 18.89 0.32 17.88
CA ARG A 150 18.32 -1.04 17.73
C ARG A 150 19.41 -2.13 17.74
N ARG A 151 20.59 -1.87 17.15
CA ARG A 151 21.77 -2.76 17.25
C ARG A 151 22.38 -2.80 18.63
N VAL A 152 22.42 -1.68 19.36
CA VAL A 152 22.94 -1.64 20.74
C VAL A 152 22.02 -2.41 21.69
N GLN A 153 20.69 -2.30 21.56
CA GLN A 153 19.78 -3.12 22.36
C GLN A 153 19.82 -4.61 21.99
N SER A 154 20.05 -4.96 20.71
CA SER A 154 20.18 -6.36 20.27
C SER A 154 21.49 -7.03 20.69
N LYS A 155 22.55 -6.25 20.99
CA LYS A 155 23.86 -6.77 21.45
C LYS A 155 24.02 -6.74 22.97
N SER A 156 23.03 -6.24 23.71
CA SER A 156 23.06 -6.13 25.18
C SER A 156 22.39 -7.32 25.88
N PHE A 157 22.24 -8.47 25.21
CA PHE A 157 21.76 -9.72 25.78
C PHE A 157 22.68 -10.87 25.41
#